data_AF-A0A6V7JI17-F1
#
_entry.id   AF-A0A6V7JI17-F1
#
_cell.length_a   1.000
_cell.length_b   1.000
_cell.length_c   1.000
_cell.angle_alpha   90.00
_cell.angle_beta   90.00
_cell.angle_gamma   90.00
#
_symmetry.space_group_name_H-M   'P 1'
#
loop_
_entity.id
_entity.type
_entity.pdbx_description
1 polymer ?
#
loop_
_entity_poly.entity_id
_entity_poly.type
_entity_poly.pdbx_seq_one_letter_code
_entity_poly.pdbx_strand_id
1 'polypeptide(L)'
;TPEIQRTAQPDLETALELLEQYAAKISPIKALEVLPDTVPIGRIRHFLEGSLQNQLNERRRTQVLKGLLHAEHLQVQEQRMHYESQSVLMTEFNICPVCKKRFGNQ
;
A
#
# COMPACT_ATOMS: atom_id res chain seq x y z
N THR A 1 13.44 -9.11 53.19
CA THR A 1 13.30 -7.80 52.53
C THR A 1 13.68 -7.96 51.07
N PRO A 2 12.73 -7.93 50.13
CA PRO A 2 13.06 -7.85 48.71
C PRO A 2 12.89 -6.40 48.22
N GLU A 3 13.74 -6.06 47.26
CA GLU A 3 14.05 -4.72 46.78
C GLU A 3 12.87 -4.04 46.10
N ILE A 4 12.56 -2.83 46.57
CA ILE A 4 11.64 -1.91 45.90
C ILE A 4 12.34 -1.44 44.63
N GLN A 5 11.99 -2.04 43.49
CA GLN A 5 12.32 -1.52 42.17
C GLN A 5 11.75 -0.10 42.10
N ARG A 6 12.63 0.90 42.09
CA ARG A 6 12.28 2.28 41.77
C ARG A 6 11.90 2.30 40.28
N THR A 7 10.64 2.07 39.97
CA THR A 7 10.09 2.40 38.67
C THR A 7 10.19 3.92 38.53
N ALA A 8 11.05 4.38 37.61
CA ALA A 8 11.07 5.77 37.20
C ALA A 8 9.63 6.18 36.85
N GLN A 9 9.17 7.32 37.37
CA GLN A 9 7.83 7.79 37.06
C GLN A 9 7.68 7.87 35.53
N PRO A 10 6.57 7.37 34.96
CA PRO A 10 6.35 7.43 33.52
C PRO A 10 6.34 8.89 33.08
N ASP A 11 7.29 9.23 32.20
CA ASP A 11 7.38 10.56 31.60
C ASP A 11 6.30 10.72 30.54
N LEU A 12 5.15 11.22 30.99
CA LEU A 12 3.97 11.43 30.17
C LEU A 12 4.22 12.48 29.07
N GLU A 13 5.03 13.51 29.35
CA GLU A 13 5.27 14.59 28.38
C GLU A 13 6.05 14.06 27.18
N THR A 14 7.15 13.37 27.42
CA THR A 14 7.93 12.72 26.35
C THR A 14 7.06 11.72 25.57
N ALA A 15 6.19 10.97 26.25
CA ALA A 15 5.29 10.03 25.56
C ALA A 15 4.29 10.75 24.63
N LEU A 16 3.72 11.87 25.06
CA LEU A 16 2.79 12.67 24.25
C LEU A 16 3.51 13.32 23.05
N GLU A 17 4.72 13.84 23.24
CA GLU A 17 5.55 14.38 22.17
C GLU A 17 5.87 13.31 21.11
N LEU A 18 6.21 12.10 21.54
CA LEU A 18 6.47 10.97 20.64
C LEU A 18 5.20 10.57 19.87
N LEU A 19 4.03 10.56 20.51
CA LEU A 19 2.77 10.30 19.83
C LEU A 19 2.54 11.31 18.70
N GLU A 20 2.76 12.59 18.96
CA GLU A 20 2.60 13.65 17.96
C GLU A 20 3.63 13.52 16.83
N GLN A 21 4.91 13.33 17.15
CA GLN A 21 5.98 13.20 16.17
C GLN A 21 5.82 11.98 15.25
N TYR A 22 5.27 10.88 15.77
CA TYR A 22 5.12 9.62 15.05
C TYR A 22 3.66 9.26 14.75
N ALA A 23 2.77 10.26 14.69
CA ALA A 23 1.34 10.08 14.43
C ALA A 23 1.03 9.27 13.14
N ALA A 24 1.91 9.32 12.13
CA ALA A 24 1.76 8.53 10.91
C ALA A 24 2.06 7.04 11.08
N LYS A 25 2.83 6.66 12.10
CA LYS A 25 3.35 5.30 12.30
C LYS A 25 2.66 4.56 13.45
N ILE A 26 1.99 5.30 14.33
CA ILE A 26 1.34 4.75 15.52
C ILE A 26 -0.17 4.60 15.25
N SER A 27 -0.73 3.45 15.63
CA SER A 27 -2.18 3.26 15.56
C SER A 27 -2.86 4.12 16.64
N PRO A 28 -3.78 5.03 16.28
CA PRO A 28 -4.47 5.86 17.27
C PRO A 28 -5.31 5.02 18.24
N ILE A 29 -5.89 3.91 17.78
CA ILE A 29 -6.68 3.02 18.64
C ILE A 29 -5.80 2.39 19.71
N LYS A 30 -4.66 1.81 19.32
CA LYS A 30 -3.71 1.20 20.26
C LYS A 30 -3.11 2.22 21.22
N ALA A 31 -2.86 3.44 20.76
CA ALA A 31 -2.38 4.52 21.63
C ALA A 31 -3.41 4.87 22.69
N LEU A 32 -4.69 4.98 22.32
CA LEU A 32 -5.79 5.27 23.25
C LEU A 32 -6.02 4.15 24.27
N GLU A 33 -5.79 2.89 23.91
CA GLU A 33 -5.90 1.74 24.82
C GLU A 33 -4.84 1.74 25.95
N VAL A 34 -3.69 2.38 25.71
CA VAL A 34 -2.54 2.38 26.64
C VAL A 34 -2.41 3.71 27.38
N LEU A 35 -2.97 4.79 26.83
CA LEU A 35 -2.98 6.11 27.46
C LEU A 35 -3.76 6.07 28.79
N PRO A 36 -3.22 6.66 29.87
CA PRO A 36 -3.96 6.77 31.12
C PRO A 36 -5.22 7.62 30.95
N ASP A 37 -6.32 7.22 31.60
CA ASP A 37 -7.61 7.95 31.60
C ASP A 37 -7.51 9.39 32.16
N THR A 38 -6.41 9.70 32.86
CA THR A 38 -6.11 11.04 33.39
C THR A 38 -5.68 12.04 32.32
N VAL A 39 -5.32 11.59 31.11
CA VAL A 39 -4.84 12.47 30.04
C VAL A 39 -6.03 13.17 29.38
N PRO A 40 -6.11 14.52 29.41
CA PRO A 40 -7.19 15.23 28.75
C PRO A 40 -7.11 15.05 27.23
N ILE A 41 -8.26 14.84 26.58
CA ILE A 41 -8.32 14.64 25.12
C ILE A 41 -7.70 15.80 24.32
N GLY A 42 -7.75 17.02 24.85
CA GLY A 42 -7.12 18.19 24.25
C GLY A 42 -5.60 18.05 24.09
N ARG A 43 -4.92 17.28 24.96
CA ARG A 43 -3.46 17.04 24.92
C ARG A 43 -3.05 16.12 23.78
N ILE A 44 -3.95 15.27 23.30
CA ILE A 44 -3.71 14.32 22.20
C ILE A 44 -4.38 14.75 20.88
N ARG A 45 -4.96 15.96 20.84
CA ARG A 45 -5.71 16.46 19.68
C ARG A 45 -4.88 16.41 18.39
N HIS A 46 -3.67 16.98 18.40
CA HIS A 46 -2.83 17.02 17.19
C HIS A 46 -2.41 15.62 16.73
N PHE A 47 -2.10 14.72 17.66
CA PHE A 47 -1.86 13.32 17.36
C PHE A 47 -3.05 12.67 16.66
N LEU A 48 -4.27 12.85 17.18
CA LEU A 48 -5.49 12.27 16.59
C LEU A 48 -5.81 12.87 15.21
N GLU A 49 -5.72 14.20 15.07
CA GLU A 49 -5.93 14.90 13.79
C GLU A 49 -4.91 14.44 12.73
N GLY A 50 -3.63 14.39 13.10
CA GLY A 50 -2.56 13.91 12.22
C GLY A 50 -2.75 12.45 11.82
N SER A 51 -3.08 11.58 12.77
CA SER A 51 -3.35 10.15 12.53
C SER A 51 -4.52 9.96 11.56
N LEU A 52 -5.63 10.68 11.78
CA LEU A 52 -6.81 10.61 10.92
C LEU A 52 -6.50 11.12 9.51
N GLN A 53 -5.85 12.28 9.39
CA GLN A 53 -5.49 12.85 8.10
C GLN A 53 -4.59 11.91 7.30
N ASN A 54 -3.62 11.27 7.96
CA ASN A 54 -2.75 10.28 7.34
C ASN A 54 -3.53 9.07 6.81
N GLN A 55 -4.44 8.50 7.61
CA GLN A 55 -5.27 7.37 7.16
C GLN A 55 -6.15 7.74 5.96
N LEU A 56 -6.74 8.95 5.97
CA LEU A 56 -7.52 9.44 4.84
C LEU A 56 -6.67 9.64 3.58
N ASN A 57 -5.45 10.17 3.74
CA ASN A 57 -4.49 10.33 2.64
C ASN A 57 -4.08 8.98 2.05
N GLU A 58 -3.73 8.01 2.90
CA GLU A 58 -3.36 6.66 2.46
C GLU A 58 -4.51 5.95 1.75
N ARG A 59 -5.74 6.06 2.28
CA ARG A 59 -6.93 5.53 1.61
C ARG A 59 -7.13 6.16 0.23
N ARG A 60 -7.00 7.49 0.10
CA ARG A 60 -7.13 8.20 -1.18
C ARG A 60 -6.05 7.77 -2.17
N ARG A 61 -4.79 7.72 -1.75
CA ARG A 61 -3.66 7.26 -2.58
C ARG A 61 -3.87 5.83 -3.07
N THR A 62 -4.27 4.94 -2.17
CA THR A 62 -4.52 3.53 -2.49
C THR A 62 -5.64 3.37 -3.51
N GLN A 63 -6.72 4.15 -3.40
CA GLN A 63 -7.83 4.14 -4.37
C GLN A 63 -7.38 4.56 -5.76
N VAL A 64 -6.59 5.64 -5.86
CA VAL A 64 -6.02 6.09 -7.14
C VAL A 64 -5.11 5.02 -7.72
N LEU A 65 -4.19 4.48 -6.92
CA LEU A 65 -3.26 3.44 -7.37
C LEU A 65 -4.00 2.18 -7.86
N LYS A 66 -5.06 1.76 -7.14
CA LYS A 66 -5.91 0.64 -7.57
C LYS A 66 -6.54 0.89 -8.93
N GLY A 67 -7.04 2.10 -9.17
CA GLY A 67 -7.60 2.48 -10.48
C GLY A 67 -6.55 2.44 -11.59
N LEU A 68 -5.36 2.97 -11.34
CA LEU A 68 -4.25 2.97 -12.31
C LEU A 68 -3.81 1.54 -12.67
N LEU A 69 -3.56 0.70 -11.66
CA LEU A 69 -3.15 -0.69 -11.87
C LEU A 69 -4.24 -1.50 -12.59
N HIS A 70 -5.52 -1.23 -12.30
CA HIS A 70 -6.60 -1.89 -13.01
C HIS A 70 -6.67 -1.49 -14.48
N ALA A 71 -6.50 -0.19 -14.78
CA ALA A 71 -6.45 0.29 -16.16
C ALA A 71 -5.29 -0.32 -16.95
N GLU A 72 -4.09 -0.37 -16.35
CA GLU A 72 -2.91 -1.02 -16.94
C GLU A 72 -3.17 -2.51 -17.21
N HIS A 73 -3.76 -3.21 -16.23
CA HIS A 73 -4.11 -4.62 -16.39
C HIS A 73 -5.07 -4.85 -17.57
N LEU A 74 -6.10 -4.01 -17.71
CA LEU A 74 -7.05 -4.09 -18.81
C LEU A 74 -6.39 -3.83 -20.17
N GLN A 75 -5.47 -2.87 -20.26
CA GLN A 75 -4.73 -2.58 -21.51
C GLN A 75 -3.89 -3.77 -21.96
N VAL A 76 -3.15 -4.39 -21.04
CA VAL A 76 -2.35 -5.59 -21.35
C VAL A 76 -3.25 -6.76 -21.73
N GLN A 77 -4.38 -6.93 -21.04
CA GLN A 77 -5.35 -7.98 -21.37
C GLN A 77 -5.96 -7.78 -22.76
N GLU A 78 -6.33 -6.55 -23.12
CA GLU A 78 -6.82 -6.20 -24.46
C GLU A 78 -5.78 -6.48 -25.53
N GLN A 79 -4.53 -6.06 -25.32
CA GLN A 79 -3.44 -6.32 -26.26
C GLN A 79 -3.20 -7.83 -26.45
N ARG A 80 -3.26 -8.61 -25.37
CA ARG A 80 -3.15 -10.07 -25.44
C ARG A 80 -4.29 -10.67 -26.25
N MET A 81 -5.54 -10.30 -25.95
CA MET A 81 -6.71 -10.77 -26.71
C MET A 81 -6.60 -10.40 -28.19
N HIS A 82 -6.11 -9.21 -28.50
CA HIS A 82 -5.90 -8.77 -29.88
C HIS A 82 -4.97 -9.72 -30.65
N TYR A 83 -3.80 -10.05 -30.09
CA TYR A 83 -2.86 -10.96 -30.75
C TYR A 83 -3.33 -12.41 -30.75
N GLU A 84 -3.98 -12.89 -29.69
CA GLU A 84 -4.53 -14.25 -29.63
C GLU A 84 -5.71 -14.47 -30.58
N SER A 85 -6.46 -13.40 -30.89
CA SER A 85 -7.58 -13.46 -31.85
C SER A 85 -7.11 -13.60 -33.31
N GLN A 86 -5.85 -13.29 -33.59
CA GLN A 86 -5.30 -13.38 -34.93
C GLN A 86 -4.91 -14.83 -35.24
N SER A 87 -5.41 -15.34 -36.37
CA SER A 87 -4.97 -16.64 -36.90
C SER A 87 -4.47 -16.47 -38.34
N VAL A 88 -3.46 -17.25 -38.70
CA VAL A 88 -2.90 -17.28 -40.05
C VAL A 88 -2.96 -18.73 -40.53
N LEU A 89 -3.64 -18.96 -41.64
CA LEU A 89 -3.58 -20.25 -42.32
C LEU A 89 -2.19 -20.41 -42.94
N MET A 90 -1.39 -21.32 -42.39
CA MET A 90 -0.09 -21.67 -42.95
C MET A 90 -0.29 -22.66 -44.11
N THR A 91 0.24 -22.30 -45.27
CA THR A 91 0.31 -23.12 -46.48
C THR A 91 1.76 -23.26 -46.92
N GLU A 92 2.03 -24.18 -47.85
CA GLU A 92 3.36 -24.41 -48.44
C GLU A 92 3.91 -23.20 -49.22
N PHE A 93 3.07 -22.24 -49.56
CA PHE A 93 3.45 -20.99 -50.21
C PHE A 93 3.84 -19.89 -49.21
N ASN A 94 3.54 -20.06 -47.92
CA ASN A 94 3.91 -19.09 -46.90
C ASN A 94 5.42 -19.17 -46.62
N ILE A 95 6.07 -17.99 -46.62
CA ILE A 95 7.48 -17.82 -46.28
C ILE A 95 7.58 -17.17 -44.90
N CYS A 96 8.39 -17.72 -44.01
CA CYS A 96 8.65 -17.15 -42.69
C CYS A 96 9.28 -15.75 -42.83
N PRO A 97 8.70 -14.70 -42.22
CA PRO A 97 9.27 -13.36 -42.32
C PRO A 97 10.62 -13.22 -41.59
N VAL A 98 10.94 -14.11 -40.64
CA VAL A 98 12.17 -14.11 -39.84
C VAL A 98 13.31 -14.84 -40.57
N CYS A 99 13.14 -16.12 -40.87
CA CYS A 99 14.21 -16.95 -41.43
C CYS A 99 14.15 -17.10 -42.97
N LYS A 100 13.11 -16.54 -43.61
CA LYS A 100 12.87 -16.58 -45.06
C LYS A 100 12.72 -17.99 -45.67
N LYS A 101 12.49 -19.02 -44.85
CA LYS A 101 12.19 -20.40 -45.29
C LYS A 101 10.69 -20.60 -45.51
N ARG A 102 10.30 -21.52 -46.40
CA ARG A 102 8.90 -21.93 -46.61
C ARG A 102 8.42 -22.83 -45.48
N PHE A 103 7.12 -22.78 -45.15
CA PHE A 103 6.47 -23.65 -44.16
C PHE A 103 6.01 -24.99 -44.74
N GLY A 104 6.79 -25.58 -45.65
CA GLY A 104 6.57 -26.93 -46.19
C GLY A 104 7.40 -27.96 -45.42
N ASN A 105 6.94 -29.21 -45.41
CA ASN A 105 7.72 -30.34 -44.89
C ASN A 105 9.09 -30.35 -45.59
N GLN A 106 10.14 -30.52 -44.77
CA GLN A 106 11.55 -30.51 -45.14
C GLN A 106 11.86 -31.20 -46.46
#